data_AF-A0A2V6BEB9-F1
#
_entry.id   AF-A0A2V6BEB9-F1
#
_cell.length_a   1.000
_cell.length_b   1.000
_cell.length_c   1.000
_cell.angle_alpha   90.00
_cell.angle_beta   90.00
_cell.angle_gamma   90.00
#
_symmetry.space_group_name_H-M   'P 1'
#
loop_
_entity.id
_entity.type
_entity.pdbx_description
1 polymer ?
#
loop_
_entity_poly.entity_id
_entity_poly.type
_entity_poly.pdbx_seq_one_letter_code
_entity_poly.pdbx_strand_id
1 'polypeptide(L)' 'MSAEPKRKIQIYLDSGWPGDNYEATRSMRDRLIWKGYGPGSDLFYLAFPEAKHDENAWAARSPIPFQFLFGKLPAFG' A
#
# COMPACT_ATOMS: atom_id res chain seq x y z
N MET A 1 -12.47 18.20 17.21
CA MET A 1 -11.93 17.95 15.86
C MET A 1 -12.76 16.86 15.21
N SER A 2 -13.52 17.18 14.16
CA SER A 2 -14.28 16.15 13.43
C SER A 2 -13.28 15.29 12.68
N ALA A 3 -13.13 14.01 13.05
CA ALA A 3 -12.36 13.08 12.25
C ALA A 3 -13.16 12.85 10.97
N GLU A 4 -12.60 13.24 9.81
CA GLU A 4 -13.24 12.95 8.53
C GLU A 4 -13.59 11.45 8.46
N PRO A 5 -14.83 11.12 8.02
CA PRO A 5 -15.25 9.73 7.93
C PRO A 5 -14.37 8.95 6.95
N LYS A 6 -14.15 7.67 7.24
CA LYS A 6 -13.45 6.75 6.34
C LYS A 6 -14.13 6.74 4.97
N ARG A 7 -13.33 6.84 3.90
CA ARG A 7 -13.81 6.76 2.52
C ARG A 7 -13.82 5.30 2.06
N LYS A 8 -14.75 4.95 1.17
CA LYS A 8 -14.83 3.61 0.56
C LYS A 8 -13.83 3.51 -0.61
N ILE A 9 -12.54 3.45 -0.28
CA ILE A 9 -11.43 3.35 -1.22
C ILE A 9 -10.45 2.26 -0.77
N GLN A 10 -9.71 1.70 -1.72
CA GLN A 10 -8.57 0.83 -1.44
C GLN A 10 -7.27 1.65 -1.56
N ILE A 11 -6.32 1.38 -0.68
CA ILE A 11 -5.04 2.10 -0.60
C ILE A 11 -3.90 1.08 -0.62
N TYR A 12 -2.94 1.28 -1.52
CA TYR A 12 -1.68 0.54 -1.55
C TYR A 12 -0.55 1.46 -1.10
N LEU A 13 0.34 0.95 -0.24
CA LEU A 13 1.53 1.64 0.24
C LEU A 13 2.74 0.71 0.09
N ASP A 14 3.85 1.22 -0.45
CA ASP A 14 5.12 0.51 -0.36
C ASP A 14 6.31 1.44 -0.12
N SER A 15 7.42 0.81 0.27
CA SER A 15 8.72 1.43 0.49
C SER A 15 9.80 0.35 0.44
N GLY A 16 11.03 0.72 0.13
CA GLY A 16 12.21 -0.04 0.50
C GLY A 16 12.48 -0.04 2.01
N TRP A 17 13.43 -0.86 2.47
CA TRP A 17 13.94 -0.88 3.85
C TRP A 17 15.39 -1.38 3.89
N PRO A 18 16.33 -0.73 4.59
CA PRO A 18 16.18 0.53 5.31
C PRO A 18 16.23 1.74 4.36
N GLY A 19 15.38 2.75 4.59
CA GLY A 19 15.30 3.96 3.74
C GLY A 19 14.07 4.00 2.84
N ASP A 20 14.12 4.72 1.71
CA ASP A 20 12.99 4.88 0.78
C ASP A 20 11.66 5.27 1.47
N ASN A 21 11.73 6.28 2.35
CA ASN A 21 10.62 6.76 3.18
C ASN A 21 9.94 5.68 4.06
N TYR A 22 10.62 4.58 4.38
CA TYR A 22 10.10 3.48 5.18
C TYR A 22 9.35 3.92 6.44
N GLU A 23 9.96 4.76 7.28
CA GLU A 23 9.37 5.21 8.54
C GLU A 23 8.12 6.06 8.32
N ALA A 24 8.13 6.90 7.28
CA ALA A 24 6.99 7.73 6.91
C ALA A 24 5.83 6.88 6.36
N THR A 25 6.12 5.94 5.45
CA THR A 25 5.13 5.02 4.87
C THR A 25 4.54 4.10 5.94
N ARG A 26 5.37 3.57 6.84
CA ARG A 26 4.93 2.78 8.00
C ARG A 26 4.03 3.60 8.93
N SER A 27 4.41 4.84 9.23
CA SER A 27 3.60 5.74 10.06
C SER A 27 2.24 6.06 9.41
N MET A 28 2.21 6.24 8.09
CA MET A 28 0.98 6.43 7.32
C MET A 28 0.08 5.19 7.39
N ARG A 29 0.64 3.98 7.22
CA ARG A 29 -0.10 2.73 7.40
C ARG A 29 -0.75 2.66 8.79
N ASP A 30 0.02 2.92 9.84
CA ASP A 30 -0.49 2.85 11.22
C ASP A 30 -1.60 3.88 11.46
N ARG A 31 -1.47 5.07 10.86
CA ARG A 31 -2.49 6.12 10.92
C ARG A 31 -3.77 5.74 10.18
N LEU A 32 -3.68 5.05 9.04
CA LEU A 32 -4.83 4.55 8.28
C LEU A 32 -5.53 3.40 9.01
N ILE A 33 -4.77 2.47 9.61
CA ILE A 33 -5.35 1.42 10.47
C ILE A 33 -6.13 2.04 11.62
N TRP A 34 -5.57 3.06 12.29
CA TRP A 34 -6.28 3.79 13.34
C TRP A 34 -7.57 4.47 12.83
N LYS A 35 -7.62 4.88 11.55
CA LYS A 35 -8.85 5.42 10.91
C LYS A 35 -9.85 4.33 10.50
N GLY A 36 -9.56 3.06 10.77
CA GLY A 36 -10.44 1.93 10.49
C GLY A 36 -10.26 1.31 9.10
N TYR A 37 -9.16 1.59 8.39
CA TYR A 37 -8.80 0.82 7.19
C TYR A 37 -8.26 -0.55 7.61
N GLY A 38 -8.76 -1.60 6.96
CA GLY A 38 -8.47 -3.00 7.26
C GLY A 38 -7.27 -3.52 6.46
N PRO A 39 -6.22 -4.04 7.12
CA PRO A 39 -5.13 -4.73 6.44
C PRO A 39 -5.64 -5.88 5.58
N GLY A 40 -5.21 -5.95 4.32
CA GLY A 40 -5.58 -7.00 3.38
C GLY A 40 -6.96 -6.86 2.73
N SER A 41 -7.80 -5.90 3.17
CA SER A 41 -9.10 -5.63 2.54
C SER A 41 -9.07 -4.31 1.76
N ASP A 42 -8.90 -3.19 2.45
CA ASP A 42 -8.87 -1.84 1.85
C ASP A 42 -7.55 -1.09 2.11
N LEU A 43 -6.61 -1.72 2.82
CA LEU A 43 -5.23 -1.26 2.94
C LEU A 43 -4.26 -2.42 2.71
N PHE A 44 -3.34 -2.25 1.76
CA PHE A 44 -2.24 -3.19 1.53
C PHE A 44 -0.89 -2.47 1.64
N TYR A 45 0.00 -3.01 2.47
CA TYR A 45 1.30 -2.42 2.75
C TYR A 45 2.41 -3.47 2.63
N LEU A 46 3.47 -3.13 1.91
CA LEU A 46 4.69 -3.94 1.81
C LEU A 46 5.94 -3.10 2.04
N ALA A 47 6.96 -3.71 2.66
CA ALA A 47 8.29 -3.15 2.75
C ALA A 47 9.27 -4.10 2.07
N PHE A 48 10.11 -3.58 1.18
CA PHE A 48 11.03 -4.37 0.35
C PHE A 48 12.46 -4.24 0.87
N PRO A 49 13.05 -5.29 1.45
CA PRO A 49 14.43 -5.24 1.95
C PRO A 49 15.42 -4.83 0.86
N GLU A 50 16.33 -3.93 1.20
CA GLU A 50 17.41 -3.36 0.38
C GLU A 50 16.95 -2.67 -0.92
N ALA A 51 15.64 -2.50 -1.13
CA ALA A 51 15.12 -1.77 -2.28
C ALA A 51 15.40 -0.27 -2.11
N LYS A 52 15.89 0.34 -3.18
CA LYS A 52 16.27 1.76 -3.20
C LYS A 52 15.11 2.64 -3.68
N HIS A 53 15.29 3.95 -3.47
CA HIS A 53 14.44 4.99 -4.02
C HIS A 53 14.83 5.27 -5.48
N ASP A 54 14.54 4.32 -6.37
CA ASP A 54 14.85 4.43 -7.80
C ASP A 54 13.80 3.75 -8.69
N GLU A 55 13.80 4.10 -9.98
CA GLU A 55 12.81 3.62 -10.95
C GLU A 55 12.88 2.11 -11.18
N ASN A 56 14.05 1.48 -11.06
CA ASN A 56 14.19 0.04 -11.27
C ASN A 56 13.50 -0.73 -10.13
N ALA A 57 13.73 -0.30 -8.90
CA ALA A 57 13.09 -0.87 -7.72
C ALA A 57 11.57 -0.62 -7.73
N TRP A 58 11.11 0.54 -8.22
CA TRP A 58 9.69 0.82 -8.39
C TRP A 58 9.06 -0.04 -9.49
N ALA A 59 9.71 -0.16 -10.64
CA ALA A 59 9.23 -0.97 -11.76
C ALA A 59 9.02 -2.43 -11.34
N ALA A 60 9.98 -3.01 -10.59
CA ALA A 60 9.93 -4.39 -10.12
C ALA A 60 8.70 -4.70 -9.25
N ARG A 61 8.20 -3.74 -8.47
CA ARG A 61 7.05 -3.91 -7.55
C ARG A 61 5.75 -3.30 -8.05
N SER A 62 5.80 -2.50 -9.12
CA SER A 62 4.63 -1.87 -9.74
C SER A 62 3.48 -2.83 -10.13
N PRO A 63 3.70 -4.12 -10.46
CA PRO A 63 2.58 -5.03 -10.74
C PRO A 63 1.66 -5.27 -9.53
N ILE A 64 2.18 -5.18 -8.31
CA ILE A 64 1.47 -5.50 -7.07
C ILE A 64 0.26 -4.59 -6.82
N PRO A 65 0.38 -3.24 -6.86
CA PRO A 65 -0.79 -2.37 -6.71
C PRO A 65 -1.85 -2.65 -7.78
N PHE A 66 -1.47 -2.96 -9.02
CA PHE A 66 -2.45 -3.28 -10.05
C PHE A 66 -3.22 -4.56 -9.75
N GLN A 67 -2.56 -5.59 -9.22
CA GLN A 67 -3.23 -6.82 -8.76
C GLN A 67 -4.17 -6.55 -7.57
N PHE A 68 -3.74 -5.76 -6.59
CA PHE A 68 -4.60 -5.44 -5.43
C PHE A 68 -5.81 -4.57 -5.79
N LEU A 69 -5.61 -3.56 -6.64
CA LEU A 69 -6.64 -2.58 -6.99
C LEU A 69 -7.59 -3.05 -8.10
N PHE A 70 -7.10 -3.88 -9.03
CA PHE A 70 -7.84 -4.27 -10.24
C PHE A 70 -7.86 -5.77 -10.51
N GLY A 71 -7.11 -6.57 -9.75
CA GLY A 71 -7.04 -8.01 -9.92
C GLY A 71 -8.35 -8.69 -9.54
N LYS A 72 -9.25 -8.79 -10.51
CA LYS A 72 -10.21 -9.88 -10.59
C LYS A 72 -9.63 -10.91 -11.55
N LEU A 73 -9.56 -12.18 -11.15
CA LEU A 73 -9.37 -13.27 -12.12
C LEU A 73 -10.53 -13.19 -13.13
N PRO A 74 -10.29 -13.45 -14.43
CA PRO A 74 -11.39 -13.58 -15.37
C PRO A 74 -12.35 -14.66 -14.84
N ALA A 75 -13.62 -14.29 -14.63
CA ALA A 75 -14.66 -15.25 -14.43
C ALA A 75 -15.06 -15.78 -15.81
N PHE A 76 -14.51 -16.94 -16.18
CA PHE A 76 -15.05 -17.69 -17.30
C PHE A 76 -16.32 -18.38 -16.77
N GLY A 77 -17.47 -17.77 -17.09
CA GLY A 77 -18.80 -18.36 -16.86
C GLY A 77 -19.13 -19.41 -17.91
#